data_AF-A0A1F9R9S5-F1
#
_entry.id   AF-A0A1F9R9S5-F1
#
_cell.length_a   1.000
_cell.length_b   1.000
_cell.length_c   1.000
_cell.angle_alpha   90.00
_cell.angle_beta   90.00
_cell.angle_gamma   90.00
#
_symmetry.space_group_name_H-M   'P 1'
#
loop_
_entity.id
_entity.type
_entity.pdbx_description
1 polymer ?
#
loop_
_entity_poly.entity_id
_entity_poly.type
_entity_poly.pdbx_seq_one_letter_code
_entity_poly.pdbx_strand_id
1 'polypeptide(L)'
;MNGTAGKAKKTGPRELIRLHNLKPHPEGGYFRETYRSSAPAPSRRVRRSCCTAILFLLEEGDISRLHRIKSDELWHFYAGGPLRISAIRPDGKSESALLGPGHNCQHLVPAGRWFGAAPEPGSGWSLVGCTVAPGFDFRDFELGSREGLLKRFPRAAKIIRQLTR
;
A
#
# COMPACT_ATOMS: atom_id res chain seq x y z
N MET A 1 11.50 -42.15 18.30
CA MET A 1 10.39 -41.54 17.56
C MET A 1 10.94 -40.33 16.82
N ASN A 2 11.40 -40.51 15.58
CA ASN A 2 11.96 -39.41 14.79
C ASN A 2 10.83 -38.72 14.03
N GLY A 3 10.35 -37.61 14.59
CA GLY A 3 9.41 -36.73 13.92
C GLY A 3 10.11 -36.02 12.76
N THR A 4 9.77 -36.40 11.54
CA THR A 4 10.06 -35.63 10.33
C THR A 4 9.27 -34.33 10.39
N ALA A 5 9.88 -33.28 10.93
CA ALA A 5 9.41 -31.91 10.70
C ALA A 5 9.45 -31.66 9.18
N GLY A 6 8.31 -31.80 8.52
CA GLY A 6 8.16 -31.46 7.11
C GLY A 6 8.62 -30.01 6.94
N LYS A 7 9.62 -29.77 6.09
CA LYS A 7 10.04 -28.42 5.72
C LYS A 7 8.80 -27.70 5.20
N ALA A 8 8.29 -26.72 5.95
CA ALA A 8 7.22 -25.86 5.49
C ALA A 8 7.65 -25.28 4.14
N LYS A 9 6.89 -25.58 3.07
CA LYS A 9 7.10 -24.95 1.76
C LYS A 9 7.12 -23.44 2.00
N LYS A 10 8.22 -22.77 1.64
CA LYS A 10 8.25 -21.29 1.63
C LYS A 10 7.20 -20.85 0.60
N THR A 11 6.06 -20.34 1.07
CA THR A 11 5.01 -19.81 0.20
C THR A 11 5.56 -18.59 -0.55
N GLY A 12 5.73 -18.71 -1.87
CA GLY A 12 6.19 -17.62 -2.72
C GLY A 12 5.06 -16.67 -3.14
N PRO A 13 5.37 -15.53 -3.78
CA PRO A 13 4.38 -14.50 -4.11
C PRO A 13 3.28 -15.03 -5.04
N ARG A 14 3.62 -15.86 -6.03
CA ARG A 14 2.64 -16.53 -6.91
C ARG A 14 1.65 -17.42 -6.17
N GLU A 15 2.13 -18.12 -5.14
CA GLU A 15 1.26 -18.99 -4.33
C GLU A 15 0.33 -18.17 -3.46
N LEU A 16 0.81 -17.05 -2.90
CA LEU A 16 -0.02 -16.08 -2.16
C LEU A 16 -1.07 -15.40 -3.06
N ILE A 17 -0.69 -14.97 -4.26
CA ILE A 17 -1.60 -14.38 -5.25
C ILE A 17 -2.75 -15.35 -5.53
N ARG A 18 -2.44 -16.62 -5.77
CA ARG A 18 -3.45 -17.67 -6.01
C ARG A 18 -4.27 -17.96 -4.75
N LEU A 19 -3.62 -18.19 -3.61
CA LEU A 19 -4.28 -18.54 -2.34
C LEU A 19 -5.27 -17.47 -1.92
N HIS A 20 -4.90 -16.20 -2.08
CA HIS A 20 -5.72 -15.05 -1.69
C HIS A 20 -6.50 -14.44 -2.84
N ASN A 21 -6.54 -15.06 -4.03
CA ASN A 21 -7.25 -14.56 -5.22
C ASN A 21 -6.97 -13.07 -5.51
N LEU A 22 -5.69 -12.68 -5.41
CA LEU A 22 -5.27 -11.30 -5.68
C LEU A 22 -5.33 -11.03 -7.20
N LYS A 23 -5.72 -9.82 -7.58
CA LYS A 23 -5.79 -9.36 -8.98
C LYS A 23 -4.86 -8.16 -9.18
N PRO A 24 -4.32 -7.92 -10.38
CA PRO A 24 -3.52 -6.73 -10.64
C PRO A 24 -4.25 -5.43 -10.23
N HIS A 25 -3.56 -4.53 -9.52
CA HIS A 25 -4.11 -3.23 -9.13
C HIS A 25 -3.70 -2.15 -10.16
N PRO A 26 -4.57 -1.16 -10.48
CA PRO A 26 -4.24 -0.08 -11.43
C PRO A 26 -2.97 0.72 -11.09
N GLU A 27 -2.61 0.80 -9.81
CA GLU A 27 -1.43 1.53 -9.34
C GLU A 27 -0.14 0.70 -9.35
N GLY A 28 -0.21 -0.61 -9.65
CA GLY A 28 0.87 -1.59 -9.57
C GLY A 28 0.65 -2.61 -8.44
N GLY A 29 1.32 -3.76 -8.53
CA GLY A 29 1.12 -4.89 -7.62
C GLY A 29 -0.22 -5.61 -7.79
N TYR A 30 -0.60 -6.39 -6.78
CA TYR A 30 -1.81 -7.21 -6.75
C TYR A 30 -2.60 -6.95 -5.48
N PHE A 31 -3.94 -6.91 -5.58
CA PHE A 31 -4.80 -6.63 -4.45
C PHE A 31 -6.07 -7.49 -4.44
N ARG A 32 -6.72 -7.52 -3.28
CA ARG A 32 -8.12 -7.96 -3.13
C ARG A 32 -8.76 -7.26 -1.96
N GLU A 33 -9.93 -6.67 -2.16
CA GLU A 33 -10.78 -6.23 -1.04
C GLU A 33 -11.27 -7.44 -0.24
N THR A 34 -10.92 -7.48 1.05
CA THR A 34 -11.26 -8.57 1.97
C THR A 34 -12.40 -8.22 2.90
N TYR A 35 -12.65 -6.92 3.11
CA TYR A 35 -13.72 -6.45 3.97
C TYR A 35 -14.23 -5.08 3.53
N ARG A 36 -15.55 -4.91 3.61
CA ARG A 36 -16.23 -3.62 3.52
C ARG A 36 -17.34 -3.58 4.56
N SER A 37 -17.32 -2.55 5.39
CA SER A 37 -18.34 -2.40 6.42
C SER A 37 -19.72 -2.13 5.81
N SER A 38 -20.74 -2.83 6.30
CA SER A 38 -22.15 -2.56 6.00
C SER A 38 -22.66 -1.30 6.69
N ALA A 39 -22.01 -0.89 7.80
CA ALA A 39 -22.34 0.33 8.50
C ALA A 39 -21.85 1.56 7.71
N PRO A 40 -22.67 2.62 7.59
CA PRO A 40 -22.24 3.86 6.97
C PRO A 40 -21.32 4.64 7.90
N ALA A 41 -20.28 5.25 7.34
CA ALA A 41 -19.44 6.19 8.07
C ALA A 41 -20.29 7.37 8.58
N PRO A 42 -20.13 7.79 9.85
CA PRO A 42 -20.79 8.98 10.34
C PRO A 42 -20.34 10.22 9.56
N SER A 43 -21.25 11.18 9.38
CA SER A 43 -20.98 12.59 9.06
C SER A 43 -20.28 12.96 7.74
N ARG A 44 -20.16 12.06 6.75
CA ARG A 44 -19.72 12.48 5.39
C ARG A 44 -20.89 12.98 4.54
N ARG A 45 -20.70 14.12 3.85
CA ARG A 45 -21.63 14.64 2.83
C ARG A 45 -21.94 13.61 1.73
N VAL A 46 -20.98 12.71 1.46
CA VAL A 46 -21.15 11.58 0.54
C VAL A 46 -21.09 10.28 1.34
N ARG A 47 -22.08 9.41 1.13
CA ARG A 47 -22.16 8.10 1.81
C ARG A 47 -20.91 7.26 1.53
N ARG A 48 -20.30 6.73 2.59
CA ARG A 48 -19.17 5.79 2.59
C ARG A 48 -19.44 4.69 3.61
N SER A 49 -18.84 3.51 3.43
CA SER A 49 -18.75 2.49 4.49
C SER A 49 -17.88 3.01 5.65
N CYS A 50 -18.08 2.53 6.88
CA CYS A 50 -17.23 2.89 8.03
C CYS A 50 -15.74 2.61 7.75
N CYS A 51 -15.43 1.47 7.13
CA CYS A 51 -14.08 1.15 6.68
C CYS A 51 -14.11 0.09 5.58
N THR A 52 -12.97 -0.06 4.92
CA THR A 52 -12.63 -1.15 3.99
C THR A 52 -11.26 -1.70 4.35
N ALA A 53 -11.02 -2.98 4.06
CA ALA A 53 -9.70 -3.57 4.15
C ALA A 53 -9.37 -4.35 2.88
N ILE A 54 -8.11 -4.30 2.46
CA ILE A 54 -7.58 -5.07 1.33
C ILE A 54 -6.37 -5.87 1.77
N LEU A 55 -6.09 -6.95 1.03
CA LEU A 55 -4.73 -7.48 0.89
C LEU A 55 -4.06 -6.80 -0.28
N PHE A 56 -2.76 -6.52 -0.15
CA PHE A 56 -1.95 -5.93 -1.20
C PHE A 56 -0.56 -6.58 -1.23
N LEU A 57 -0.08 -6.91 -2.42
CA LEU A 57 1.19 -7.58 -2.65
C LEU A 57 1.98 -6.85 -3.73
N LEU A 58 3.24 -6.55 -3.42
CA LEU A 58 4.23 -6.02 -4.36
C LEU A 58 5.36 -7.03 -4.49
N GLU A 59 5.70 -7.43 -5.71
CA GLU A 59 6.91 -8.21 -6.01
C GLU A 59 8.11 -7.28 -6.20
N GLU A 60 9.33 -7.83 -6.21
CA GLU A 60 10.54 -7.07 -6.54
C GLU A 60 10.37 -6.33 -7.88
N GLY A 61 10.69 -5.03 -7.88
CA GLY A 61 10.53 -4.16 -9.04
C GLY A 61 9.12 -3.58 -9.24
N ASP A 62 8.12 -4.10 -8.53
CA ASP A 62 6.81 -3.43 -8.47
C ASP A 62 6.87 -2.14 -7.66
N ILE A 63 5.99 -1.21 -8.02
CA ILE A 63 5.72 -0.01 -7.25
C ILE A 63 4.21 0.12 -7.08
N SER A 64 3.78 0.54 -5.89
CA SER A 64 2.52 1.27 -5.75
C SER A 64 2.80 2.71 -6.14
N ARG A 65 2.27 3.11 -7.31
CA ARG A 65 2.48 4.44 -7.88
C ARG A 65 1.93 5.51 -6.95
N LEU A 66 2.54 6.70 -7.00
CA LEU A 66 2.08 7.87 -6.26
C LEU A 66 0.61 8.13 -6.55
N HIS A 67 -0.20 7.98 -5.51
CA HIS A 67 -1.62 8.22 -5.53
C HIS A 67 -2.04 8.97 -4.26
N ARG A 68 -3.29 9.40 -4.22
CA ARG A 68 -3.87 10.12 -3.10
C ARG A 68 -5.31 9.69 -2.91
N ILE A 69 -5.72 9.58 -1.65
CA ILE A 69 -7.09 9.30 -1.24
C ILE A 69 -7.59 10.33 -0.22
N LYS A 70 -8.91 10.37 0.01
CA LYS A 70 -9.57 11.32 0.94
C LYS A 70 -9.84 10.75 2.34
N SER A 71 -9.23 9.63 2.68
CA SER A 71 -9.33 8.98 3.98
C SER A 71 -7.95 8.55 4.43
N ASP A 72 -7.79 8.35 5.73
CA ASP A 72 -6.57 7.76 6.27
C ASP A 72 -6.46 6.31 5.81
N GLU A 73 -5.23 5.87 5.55
CA GLU A 73 -4.93 4.47 5.24
C GLU A 73 -3.86 3.93 6.20
N LEU A 74 -4.21 2.84 6.88
CA LEU A 74 -3.32 2.13 7.77
C LEU A 74 -2.78 0.89 7.08
N TRP A 75 -1.46 0.84 6.92
CA TRP A 75 -0.71 -0.27 6.34
C TRP A 75 -0.27 -1.23 7.43
N HIS A 76 -0.38 -2.53 7.16
CA HIS A 76 -0.09 -3.63 8.09
C HIS A 76 0.83 -4.62 7.41
N PHE A 77 2.01 -4.89 7.96
CA PHE A 77 2.88 -5.92 7.41
C PHE A 77 2.37 -7.32 7.78
N TYR A 78 2.32 -8.24 6.80
CA TYR A 78 1.96 -9.64 7.02
C TYR A 78 3.09 -10.61 6.71
N ALA A 79 3.76 -10.48 5.57
CA ALA A 79 4.85 -11.39 5.19
C ALA A 79 5.76 -10.79 4.11
N GLY A 80 6.92 -11.41 3.90
CA GLY A 80 7.90 -11.02 2.87
C GLY A 80 9.06 -10.19 3.45
N GLY A 81 9.65 -9.34 2.61
CA GLY A 81 10.70 -8.39 3.00
C GLY A 81 10.17 -7.00 3.36
N PRO A 82 11.01 -6.12 3.93
CA PRO A 82 10.64 -4.75 4.24
C PRO A 82 10.06 -3.99 3.04
N LEU A 83 8.98 -3.27 3.28
CA LEU A 83 8.34 -2.37 2.32
C LEU A 83 8.65 -0.93 2.70
N ARG A 84 9.10 -0.12 1.74
CA ARG A 84 9.23 1.32 1.91
C ARG A 84 7.95 2.00 1.48
N ILE A 85 7.33 2.73 2.40
CA ILE A 85 6.20 3.63 2.13
C ILE A 85 6.77 5.05 2.09
N SER A 86 6.50 5.78 1.02
CA SER A 86 6.99 7.15 0.82
C SER A 86 5.81 8.09 0.56
N ALA A 87 5.82 9.25 1.21
CA ALA A 87 4.77 10.26 1.08
C ALA A 87 5.35 11.67 0.87
N ILE A 88 4.55 12.55 0.26
CA ILE A 88 4.83 13.99 0.15
C ILE A 88 4.10 14.71 1.29
N ARG A 89 4.88 15.37 2.15
CA ARG A 89 4.42 16.21 3.28
C ARG A 89 3.69 17.48 2.81
N PRO A 90 2.96 18.20 3.70
CA PRO A 90 2.31 19.46 3.31
C PRO A 90 3.30 20.53 2.86
N ASP A 91 4.51 20.51 3.42
CA ASP A 91 5.60 21.41 3.01
C ASP A 91 6.24 20.98 1.68
N GLY A 92 5.75 19.93 1.01
CA GLY A 92 6.27 19.47 -0.28
C GLY A 92 7.62 18.74 -0.20
N LYS A 93 8.13 18.44 1.00
CA LYS A 93 9.26 17.51 1.18
C LYS A 93 8.75 16.07 1.16
N SER A 94 9.62 15.12 0.85
CA SER A 94 9.31 13.70 0.99
C SER A 94 9.59 13.20 2.41
N GLU A 95 8.80 12.24 2.88
CA GLU A 95 9.08 11.41 4.04
C GLU A 95 8.94 9.93 3.67
N SER A 96 9.54 9.03 4.45
CA SER A 96 9.40 7.60 4.22
C SER A 96 9.53 6.81 5.51
N ALA A 97 8.82 5.68 5.57
CA ALA A 97 8.89 4.70 6.64
C ALA A 97 9.20 3.31 6.05
N LEU A 98 9.88 2.49 6.83
CA LEU A 98 10.05 1.07 6.56
C LEU A 98 9.04 0.28 7.37
N LEU A 99 8.37 -0.65 6.70
CA LEU A 99 7.34 -1.51 7.26
C LEU A 99 7.75 -2.97 7.04
N GLY A 100 7.86 -3.77 8.10
CA GLY A 100 8.24 -5.19 8.00
C GLY A 100 9.35 -5.62 8.95
N PRO A 101 10.05 -6.74 8.65
CA PRO A 101 11.00 -7.36 9.58
C PRO A 101 12.12 -6.38 9.98
N GLY A 102 12.36 -6.24 11.29
CA GLY A 102 13.34 -5.27 11.82
C GLY A 102 12.84 -3.81 11.87
N HIS A 103 11.59 -3.56 11.49
CA HIS A 103 10.95 -2.24 11.50
C HIS A 103 9.54 -2.31 12.11
N ASN A 104 8.76 -1.23 12.00
CA ASN A 104 7.37 -1.22 12.46
C ASN A 104 6.51 -2.20 11.64
N CYS A 105 5.50 -2.78 12.28
CA CYS A 105 4.51 -3.63 11.61
C CYS A 105 3.27 -2.86 11.12
N GLN A 106 3.11 -1.59 11.54
CA GLN A 106 2.05 -0.70 11.10
C GLN A 106 2.58 0.68 10.72
N HIS A 107 1.95 1.31 9.71
CA HIS A 107 2.23 2.70 9.33
C HIS A 107 0.97 3.38 8.82
N LEU A 108 0.69 4.58 9.33
CA LEU A 108 -0.44 5.40 8.92
C LEU A 108 0.00 6.39 7.83
N VAL A 109 -0.74 6.43 6.73
CA VAL A 109 -0.68 7.54 5.78
C VAL A 109 -1.92 8.41 5.96
N PRO A 110 -1.77 9.68 6.39
CA PRO A 110 -2.91 10.59 6.54
C PRO A 110 -3.60 10.93 5.22
N ALA A 111 -4.90 11.16 5.29
CA ALA A 111 -5.73 11.58 4.16
C ALA A 111 -5.14 12.78 3.40
N GLY A 112 -5.27 12.76 2.08
CA GLY A 112 -4.84 13.86 1.22
C GLY A 112 -3.33 13.94 0.95
N ARG A 113 -2.52 13.01 1.48
CA ARG A 113 -1.11 12.85 1.11
C ARG A 113 -0.98 12.20 -0.26
N TRP A 114 0.01 12.62 -1.04
CA TRP A 114 0.50 11.82 -2.17
C TRP A 114 1.47 10.79 -1.62
N PHE A 115 1.22 9.51 -1.84
CA PHE A 115 2.05 8.45 -1.32
C PHE A 115 2.07 7.25 -2.26
N GLY A 116 3.07 6.40 -2.07
CA GLY A 116 3.27 5.17 -2.80
C GLY A 116 4.24 4.29 -2.04
N ALA A 117 4.49 3.10 -2.55
CA ALA A 117 5.34 2.12 -1.88
C ALA A 117 6.13 1.27 -2.87
N ALA A 118 7.25 0.73 -2.40
CA ALA A 118 8.04 -0.25 -3.14
C ALA A 118 8.73 -1.20 -2.15
N PRO A 119 8.91 -2.49 -2.49
CA PRO A 119 9.77 -3.37 -1.72
C PRO A 119 11.19 -2.81 -1.64
N GLU A 120 11.84 -2.91 -0.47
CA GLU A 120 13.23 -2.48 -0.34
C GLU A 120 14.17 -3.33 -1.20
N PRO A 121 15.30 -2.78 -1.68
CA PRO A 121 16.30 -3.55 -2.41
C PRO A 121 16.66 -4.85 -1.67
N GLY A 122 16.59 -5.98 -2.37
CA GLY A 122 16.80 -7.32 -1.79
C GLY A 122 15.54 -7.99 -1.22
N SER A 123 14.40 -7.29 -1.20
CA SER A 123 13.10 -7.87 -0.85
C SER A 123 12.43 -8.44 -2.11
N GLY A 124 12.31 -9.77 -2.18
CA GLY A 124 11.68 -10.43 -3.33
C GLY A 124 10.18 -10.12 -3.47
N TRP A 125 9.49 -9.80 -2.37
CA TRP A 125 8.09 -9.37 -2.31
C TRP A 125 7.72 -8.89 -0.91
N SER A 126 6.60 -8.17 -0.80
CA SER A 126 5.97 -7.79 0.47
C SER A 126 4.45 -7.98 0.37
N LEU A 127 3.88 -8.72 1.32
CA LEU A 127 2.43 -8.85 1.52
C LEU A 127 2.03 -7.97 2.71
N VAL A 128 1.06 -7.09 2.47
CA VAL A 128 0.52 -6.17 3.46
C VAL A 128 -1.00 -6.18 3.44
N GLY A 129 -1.59 -5.64 4.50
CA GLY A 129 -3.00 -5.27 4.55
C GLY A 129 -3.16 -3.77 4.64
N CYS A 130 -4.10 -3.21 3.89
CA CYS A 130 -4.41 -1.78 3.96
C CYS A 130 -5.85 -1.60 4.42
N THR A 131 -6.03 -0.82 5.49
CA THR A 131 -7.34 -0.47 6.03
C THR A 131 -7.59 1.00 5.82
N VAL A 132 -8.69 1.35 5.18
CA VAL A 132 -9.09 2.73 4.89
C VAL A 132 -10.34 3.07 5.67
N ALA A 133 -10.31 4.18 6.42
CA ALA A 133 -11.42 4.65 7.23
C ALA A 133 -11.56 6.18 7.17
N PRO A 134 -12.73 6.73 6.80
CA PRO A 134 -13.89 6.08 6.18
C PRO A 134 -13.56 5.29 4.92
N GLY A 135 -14.32 4.23 4.64
CA GLY A 135 -14.00 3.22 3.62
C GLY A 135 -13.68 3.76 2.23
N PHE A 136 -12.79 3.06 1.53
CA PHE A 136 -12.30 3.39 0.20
C PHE A 136 -13.42 3.44 -0.85
N ASP A 137 -13.28 4.39 -1.77
CA ASP A 137 -14.11 4.56 -2.94
C ASP A 137 -13.26 5.15 -4.08
N PHE A 138 -13.38 4.63 -5.30
CA PHE A 138 -12.60 5.10 -6.45
C PHE A 138 -12.82 6.58 -6.78
N ARG A 139 -13.96 7.18 -6.38
CA ARG A 139 -14.22 8.63 -6.53
C ARG A 139 -13.30 9.50 -5.67
N ASP A 140 -12.65 8.90 -4.68
CA ASP A 140 -11.69 9.56 -3.81
C ASP A 140 -10.24 9.26 -4.19
N PHE A 141 -10.02 8.33 -5.15
CA PHE A 141 -8.71 7.91 -5.60
C PHE A 141 -8.21 8.76 -6.76
N GLU A 142 -7.00 9.31 -6.61
CA GLU A 142 -6.33 10.10 -7.62
C GLU A 142 -4.94 9.53 -7.88
N LEU A 143 -4.64 9.19 -9.14
CA LEU A 143 -3.31 8.76 -9.56
C LEU A 143 -2.47 9.97 -10.00
N GLY A 144 -1.23 10.04 -9.54
CA GLY A 144 -0.35 11.18 -9.78
C GLY A 144 0.31 11.14 -11.16
N SER A 145 0.24 12.25 -11.90
CA SER A 145 1.07 12.45 -13.08
C SER A 145 2.47 12.93 -12.68
N ARG A 146 3.51 12.37 -13.30
CA ARG A 146 4.91 12.75 -13.01
C ARG A 146 5.13 14.24 -13.20
N GLU A 147 4.72 14.77 -14.35
CA GLU A 147 4.89 16.19 -14.70
C GLU A 147 4.18 17.11 -13.70
N GLY A 148 2.91 16.84 -13.40
CA GLY A 148 2.12 17.65 -12.48
C GLY A 148 2.69 17.63 -11.05
N LEU A 149 3.12 16.46 -10.59
CA LEU A 149 3.74 16.33 -9.27
C LEU A 149 5.11 17.01 -9.21
N LEU A 150 5.96 16.91 -10.23
CA LEU A 150 7.26 17.59 -10.26
C LEU A 150 7.10 19.12 -10.28
N LYS A 151 6.12 19.63 -11.03
CA LYS A 151 5.79 21.06 -11.06
C LYS A 151 5.34 21.56 -9.68
N ARG A 152 4.53 20.77 -8.97
CA ARG A 152 3.96 21.15 -7.67
C ARG A 152 4.89 20.92 -6.49
N PHE A 153 5.70 19.86 -6.53
CA PHE A 153 6.53 19.40 -5.42
C PHE A 153 7.98 19.13 -5.86
N PRO A 154 8.71 20.15 -6.34
CA PRO A 154 10.08 19.96 -6.83
C PRO A 154 11.03 19.42 -5.76
N ARG A 155 10.77 19.70 -4.48
CA ARG A 155 11.57 19.18 -3.34
C ARG A 155 11.39 17.68 -3.10
N ALA A 156 10.35 17.06 -3.65
CA ALA A 156 10.10 15.62 -3.58
C ALA A 156 10.47 14.89 -4.89
N ALA A 157 11.24 15.52 -5.77
CA ALA A 157 11.49 15.02 -7.12
C ALA A 157 12.11 13.61 -7.18
N LYS A 158 12.89 13.20 -6.16
CA LYS A 158 13.45 11.85 -6.08
C LYS A 158 12.33 10.80 -6.01
N ILE A 159 11.45 10.88 -5.00
CA ILE A 159 10.38 9.90 -4.84
C ILE A 159 9.35 10.00 -5.98
N ILE A 160 9.12 11.20 -6.53
CA ILE A 160 8.22 11.37 -7.67
C ILE A 160 8.73 10.59 -8.87
N ARG A 161 10.01 10.69 -9.22
CA ARG A 161 10.58 9.92 -10.34
C ARG A 161 10.56 8.41 -10.07
N GLN A 162 10.81 8.00 -8.83
CA GLN A 162 10.82 6.58 -8.45
C GLN A 162 9.42 5.94 -8.48
N LEU A 163 8.40 6.67 -8.05
CA LEU A 163 7.05 6.14 -7.81
C LEU A 163 6.02 6.65 -8.82
N THR A 164 6.45 7.14 -9.97
CA THR A 164 5.58 7.41 -11.12
C THR A 164 6.14 6.73 -12.36
N ARG A 165 5.29 6.53 -13.37
CA ARG A 165 5.72 6.11 -14.71
C ARG A 165 5.63 7.30 -15.65
#